data_AF-A0A945DBE2-F1
#
_entry.id   AF-A0A945DBE2-F1
#
_cell.length_a   1.000
_cell.length_b   1.000
_cell.length_c   1.000
_cell.angle_alpha   90.00
_cell.angle_beta   90.00
_cell.angle_gamma   90.00
#
_symmetry.space_group_name_H-M   'P 1'
#
loop_
_entity.id
_entity.type
_entity.pdbx_description
1 polymer ?
#
loop_
_entity_poly.entity_id
_entity_poly.type
_entity_poly.pdbx_seq_one_letter_code
_entity_poly.pdbx_strand_id
1 'polypeptide(L)'
;MVKNKILVNKKIGLAVPEVLLPNKTVDMSKWAVVACDQFTSQPEYWQEVETIVGDTPSTNNVIFPEVFLEKPGEEERIEKINASMNKYLEEGTLVKQAPGFIYLDRSTEHTPSRKGLVIGLDLEQYSYEKGSKTLVRATEGTIPDRIPPRLKVRKNASIELPHILVLIDDPEKTVIEP
;
A
#
# COMPACT_ATOMS: atom_id res chain seq x y z
N MET A 1 18.21 -18.50 4.82
CA MET A 1 17.35 -17.42 4.29
C MET A 1 17.45 -17.43 2.78
N VAL A 2 16.49 -18.03 2.09
CA VAL A 2 16.37 -17.91 0.64
C VAL A 2 15.83 -16.51 0.37
N LYS A 3 16.67 -15.61 -0.15
CA LYS A 3 16.19 -14.36 -0.73
C LYS A 3 15.36 -14.76 -1.95
N ASN A 4 14.04 -14.80 -1.82
CA ASN A 4 13.16 -14.90 -2.99
C ASN A 4 13.46 -13.67 -3.85
N LYS A 5 14.15 -13.91 -4.96
CA LYS A 5 14.51 -12.86 -5.91
C LYS A 5 13.23 -12.52 -6.65
N ILE A 6 12.59 -11.42 -6.26
CA ILE A 6 11.44 -10.88 -6.98
C ILE A 6 11.85 -10.77 -8.46
N LEU A 7 11.08 -11.40 -9.34
CA LEU A 7 11.34 -11.38 -10.77
C LEU A 7 10.95 -10.02 -11.32
N VAL A 8 11.95 -9.17 -11.58
CA VAL A 8 11.76 -7.84 -12.15
C VAL A 8 12.01 -7.88 -13.65
N ASN A 9 11.01 -7.47 -14.43
CA ASN A 9 11.15 -7.21 -15.85
C ASN A 9 11.52 -5.74 -16.07
N LYS A 10 12.84 -5.48 -16.15
CA LYS A 10 13.37 -4.13 -16.34
C LYS A 10 12.92 -3.44 -17.63
N LYS A 11 12.42 -4.17 -18.63
CA LYS A 11 11.93 -3.56 -19.88
C LYS A 11 10.61 -2.81 -19.68
N ILE A 12 9.79 -3.24 -18.73
CA ILE A 12 8.46 -2.67 -18.47
C ILE A 12 8.34 -2.08 -17.06
N GLY A 13 9.40 -2.13 -16.26
CA GLY A 13 9.43 -1.57 -14.90
C GLY A 13 8.52 -2.29 -13.90
N LEU A 14 8.15 -3.55 -14.19
CA LEU A 14 7.24 -4.34 -13.35
C LEU A 14 7.93 -5.54 -12.74
N ALA A 15 7.40 -5.97 -11.60
CA ALA A 15 7.85 -7.10 -10.84
C ALA A 15 6.65 -8.00 -10.49
N VAL A 16 6.83 -9.33 -10.51
CA VAL A 16 5.81 -10.27 -10.03
C VAL A 16 5.91 -10.36 -8.50
N PRO A 17 4.94 -9.81 -7.74
CA PRO A 17 5.03 -9.77 -6.29
C PRO A 17 4.61 -11.11 -5.66
N GLU A 18 5.09 -11.37 -4.45
CA GLU A 18 4.44 -12.29 -3.52
C GLU A 18 3.37 -11.52 -2.74
N VAL A 19 2.10 -11.83 -3.00
CA VAL A 19 0.98 -11.14 -2.35
C VAL A 19 0.67 -11.79 -1.01
N LEU A 20 0.44 -10.96 0.01
CA LEU A 20 -0.11 -11.36 1.30
C LEU A 20 -1.61 -11.03 1.33
N LEU A 21 -2.44 -12.00 1.66
CA LEU A 21 -3.88 -11.81 1.86
C LEU A 21 -4.28 -12.17 3.29
N PRO A 22 -5.27 -11.47 3.88
CA PRO A 22 -5.83 -11.88 5.16
C PRO A 22 -6.38 -13.30 5.07
N ASN A 23 -6.15 -14.08 6.12
CA ASN A 23 -6.71 -15.42 6.21
C ASN A 23 -8.25 -15.36 6.38
N LYS A 24 -8.91 -16.52 6.32
CA LYS A 24 -10.38 -16.61 6.38
C LYS A 24 -11.00 -16.23 7.73
N THR A 25 -10.19 -16.12 8.80
CA THR A 25 -10.69 -15.77 10.14
C THR A 25 -10.68 -14.26 10.39
N VAL A 26 -10.04 -13.47 9.52
CA VAL A 26 -10.06 -12.01 9.60
C VAL A 26 -11.44 -11.48 9.22
N ASP A 27 -12.00 -10.61 10.06
CA ASP A 27 -13.23 -9.89 9.77
C ASP A 27 -12.98 -8.80 8.72
N MET A 28 -13.44 -9.06 7.49
CA MET A 28 -13.24 -8.15 6.38
C MET A 28 -13.97 -6.80 6.54
N SER A 29 -14.98 -6.71 7.42
CA SER A 29 -15.66 -5.44 7.72
C SER A 29 -14.79 -4.48 8.53
N LYS A 30 -13.77 -5.01 9.22
CA LYS A 30 -12.78 -4.25 10.01
C LYS A 30 -11.38 -4.26 9.41
N TRP A 31 -11.18 -5.05 8.35
CA TRP A 31 -9.87 -5.20 7.74
C TRP A 31 -9.43 -3.95 6.97
N ALA A 32 -10.24 -3.50 6.02
CA ALA A 32 -9.87 -2.40 5.14
C ALA A 32 -10.14 -1.04 5.80
N VAL A 33 -9.20 -0.11 5.64
CA VAL A 33 -9.32 1.29 6.08
C VAL A 33 -9.08 2.22 4.91
N VAL A 34 -9.53 3.47 5.04
CA VAL A 34 -9.22 4.53 4.08
C VAL A 34 -7.71 4.79 4.02
N ALA A 35 -7.23 5.32 2.89
CA ALA A 35 -5.82 5.69 2.74
C ALA A 35 -5.37 6.68 3.84
N CYS A 36 -4.14 6.50 4.32
CA CYS A 36 -3.62 7.23 5.48
C CYS A 36 -3.45 8.74 5.26
N ASP A 37 -3.46 9.19 4.01
CA ASP A 37 -3.40 10.61 3.61
C ASP A 37 -4.78 11.25 3.44
N GLN A 38 -5.85 10.53 3.78
CA GLN A 38 -7.21 11.07 3.88
C GLN A 38 -7.50 11.48 5.32
N PHE A 39 -8.44 12.42 5.51
CA PHE A 39 -8.85 12.90 6.83
C PHE A 39 -7.67 13.39 7.70
N THR A 40 -6.64 13.97 7.08
CA THR A 40 -5.37 14.36 7.75
C THR A 40 -5.53 15.43 8.84
N SER A 41 -6.67 16.11 8.87
CA SER A 41 -6.98 17.17 9.85
C SER A 41 -8.14 16.78 10.78
N GLN A 42 -8.58 15.52 10.76
CA GLN A 42 -9.74 15.02 11.51
C GLN A 42 -9.30 13.87 12.44
N PRO A 43 -8.62 14.14 13.56
CA PRO A 43 -8.21 13.11 14.51
C PRO A 43 -9.38 12.29 15.08
N GLU A 44 -10.56 12.90 15.20
CA GLU A 44 -11.79 12.25 15.65
C GLU A 44 -12.22 11.08 14.75
N TYR A 45 -12.02 11.20 13.44
CA TYR A 45 -12.29 10.12 12.49
C TYR A 45 -11.40 8.91 12.79
N TRP A 46 -10.10 9.14 13.01
CA TRP A 46 -9.15 8.07 13.29
C TRP A 46 -9.37 7.43 14.67
N GLN A 47 -9.84 8.19 15.65
CA GLN A 47 -10.27 7.66 16.95
C GLN A 47 -11.51 6.76 16.82
N GLU A 48 -12.46 7.15 15.97
CA GLU A 48 -13.63 6.32 15.66
C GLU A 48 -13.21 5.02 14.95
N VAL A 49 -12.30 5.09 13.98
CA VAL A 49 -11.72 3.91 13.32
C VAL A 49 -11.06 2.98 14.34
N GLU A 50 -10.22 3.52 15.23
CA GLU A 50 -9.58 2.75 16.32
C GLU A 50 -10.64 2.08 17.22
N THR A 51 -11.74 2.77 17.52
CA THR A 51 -12.86 2.22 18.31
C THR A 51 -13.60 1.09 17.58
N ILE A 52 -13.87 1.24 16.28
CA ILE A 52 -14.56 0.24 15.46
C ILE A 52 -13.70 -1.03 15.31
N VAL A 53 -12.41 -0.85 15.03
CA VAL A 53 -11.44 -1.94 14.85
C VAL A 53 -11.20 -2.68 16.17
N GLY A 54 -11.00 -1.95 17.26
CA GLY A 54 -10.65 -2.51 18.57
C GLY A 54 -9.42 -3.41 18.47
N ASP A 55 -9.47 -4.58 19.11
CA ASP A 55 -8.34 -5.53 19.15
C ASP A 55 -8.30 -6.49 17.94
N THR A 56 -9.15 -6.29 16.93
CA THR A 56 -9.23 -7.19 15.77
C THR A 56 -8.13 -6.91 14.75
N PRO A 57 -7.71 -7.93 13.95
CA PRO A 57 -6.80 -7.70 12.84
C PRO A 57 -7.36 -6.67 11.83
N SER A 58 -6.55 -5.68 11.48
CA SER A 58 -6.94 -4.58 10.59
C SER A 58 -5.73 -3.95 9.92
N THR A 59 -5.93 -3.42 8.72
CA THR A 59 -4.94 -2.58 8.05
C THR A 59 -4.64 -1.30 8.84
N ASN A 60 -5.59 -0.80 9.65
CA ASN A 60 -5.35 0.33 10.56
C ASN A 60 -4.13 0.12 11.47
N ASN A 61 -3.91 -1.12 11.92
CA ASN A 61 -2.80 -1.48 12.81
C ASN A 61 -1.44 -1.58 12.09
N VAL A 62 -1.44 -1.54 10.76
CA VAL A 62 -0.24 -1.66 9.92
C VAL A 62 -0.06 -0.48 8.96
N ILE A 63 -0.80 0.61 9.16
CA ILE A 63 -0.60 1.89 8.47
C ILE A 63 -0.27 2.98 9.48
N PHE A 64 0.32 4.07 8.99
CA PHE A 64 0.52 5.29 9.77
C PHE A 64 -0.36 6.42 9.21
N PRO A 65 -1.49 6.76 9.86
CA PRO A 65 -2.32 7.90 9.46
C PRO A 65 -1.55 9.23 9.50
N GLU A 66 -1.61 10.03 8.43
CA GLU A 66 -0.83 11.28 8.30
C GLU A 66 -1.22 12.33 9.34
N VAL A 67 -2.41 12.24 9.95
CA VAL A 67 -2.85 13.10 11.07
C VAL A 67 -1.90 13.03 12.27
N PHE A 68 -1.15 11.94 12.43
CA PHE A 68 -0.21 11.72 13.52
C PHE A 68 1.25 12.04 13.16
N LEU A 69 1.54 12.50 11.93
CA LEU A 69 2.91 12.85 11.53
C LEU A 69 3.41 14.06 12.30
N GLU A 70 4.66 14.02 12.73
CA GLU A 70 5.33 15.10 13.45
C GLU A 70 4.60 15.48 14.76
N LYS A 71 3.86 14.52 15.34
CA LYS A 71 3.17 14.65 16.64
C LYS A 71 3.86 13.84 17.73
N PRO A 72 3.63 14.16 19.02
CA PRO A 72 4.08 13.33 20.13
C PRO A 72 3.61 11.87 19.98
N GLY A 73 4.48 10.91 20.30
CA GLY A 73 4.16 9.48 20.20
C GLY A 73 4.33 8.86 18.81
N GLU A 74 4.87 9.61 17.84
CA GLU A 74 5.16 9.09 16.48
C GLU A 74 6.02 7.81 16.51
N GLU A 75 7.11 7.80 17.29
CA GLU A 75 8.04 6.67 17.34
C GLU A 75 7.39 5.43 17.96
N GLU A 76 6.66 5.59 19.05
CA GLU A 76 5.90 4.51 19.68
C GLU A 76 4.86 3.92 18.72
N ARG A 77 4.18 4.77 17.94
CA ARG A 77 3.21 4.32 16.94
C ARG A 77 3.90 3.53 15.81
N ILE A 78 5.05 4.00 15.31
CA ILE A 78 5.86 3.28 14.31
C ILE A 78 6.31 1.92 14.87
N GLU A 79 6.76 1.85 16.11
CA GLU A 79 7.14 0.58 16.75
C GLU A 79 5.96 -0.39 16.85
N LYS A 80 4.79 0.09 17.30
CA LYS A 80 3.56 -0.72 17.36
C LYS A 80 3.11 -1.23 15.99
N ILE A 81 3.22 -0.40 14.95
CA ILE A 81 2.93 -0.78 13.57
C ILE A 81 3.87 -1.91 13.12
N ASN A 82 5.17 -1.74 13.30
CA ASN A 82 6.15 -2.77 12.92
C ASN A 82 5.94 -4.08 13.69
N ALA A 83 5.64 -4.00 14.99
CA ALA A 83 5.29 -5.16 15.80
C ALA A 83 4.02 -5.87 15.30
N SER A 84 3.00 -5.10 14.92
CA SER A 84 1.74 -5.63 14.38
C SER A 84 1.95 -6.31 13.03
N MET A 85 2.78 -5.73 12.16
CA MET A 85 3.16 -6.37 10.89
C MET A 85 3.82 -7.73 11.11
N ASN A 86 4.80 -7.80 12.00
CA ASN A 86 5.48 -9.05 12.33
C ASN A 86 4.52 -10.07 12.94
N LYS A 87 3.68 -9.64 13.88
CA LYS A 87 2.62 -10.49 14.46
C LYS A 87 1.71 -11.07 13.39
N TYR A 88 1.30 -10.28 12.38
CA TYR A 88 0.44 -10.78 11.31
C TYR A 88 1.11 -11.83 10.43
N LEU A 89 2.44 -11.74 10.24
CA LEU A 89 3.22 -12.73 9.52
C LEU A 89 3.44 -14.01 10.35
N GLU A 90 3.74 -13.86 11.65
CA GLU A 90 4.05 -14.97 12.56
C GLU A 90 2.81 -15.81 12.91
N GLU A 91 1.68 -15.15 13.16
CA GLU A 91 0.42 -15.82 13.53
C GLU A 91 -0.38 -16.30 12.32
N GLY A 92 0.09 -16.03 11.09
CA GLY A 92 -0.60 -16.42 9.87
C GLY A 92 -1.90 -15.64 9.62
N THR A 93 -2.06 -14.46 10.24
CA THR A 93 -3.13 -13.50 9.92
C THR A 93 -3.05 -13.09 8.45
N LEU A 94 -1.83 -12.87 7.95
CA LEU A 94 -1.53 -12.65 6.55
C LEU A 94 -0.85 -13.88 5.95
N VAL A 95 -1.42 -14.41 4.88
CA VAL A 95 -0.96 -15.64 4.23
C VAL A 95 -0.39 -15.31 2.86
N LYS A 96 0.83 -15.79 2.62
CA LYS A 96 1.50 -15.68 1.33
C LYS A 96 0.75 -16.48 0.26
N GLN A 97 0.47 -15.83 -0.85
CA GLN A 97 -0.05 -16.45 -2.06
C GLN A 97 1.09 -16.84 -3.00
N ALA A 98 0.79 -17.63 -4.02
CA ALA A 98 1.72 -17.86 -5.11
C ALA A 98 2.11 -16.52 -5.77
N PRO A 99 3.38 -16.35 -6.22
CA PRO A 99 3.79 -15.15 -6.93
C PRO A 99 2.85 -14.87 -8.12
N GLY A 100 2.35 -13.64 -8.22
CA GLY A 100 1.37 -13.29 -9.24
C GLY A 100 0.85 -11.86 -9.11
N PHE A 101 0.09 -11.45 -10.11
CA PHE A 101 -0.65 -10.19 -10.09
C PHE A 101 -2.05 -10.40 -9.51
N ILE A 102 -2.64 -9.35 -8.94
CA ILE A 102 -4.05 -9.37 -8.53
C ILE A 102 -4.88 -8.70 -9.61
N TYR A 103 -5.70 -9.49 -10.30
CA TYR A 103 -6.77 -8.94 -11.10
C TYR A 103 -7.92 -8.52 -10.20
N LEU A 104 -8.38 -7.30 -10.37
CA LEU A 104 -9.51 -6.73 -9.65
C LEU A 104 -10.66 -6.49 -10.63
N ASP A 105 -11.85 -6.89 -10.24
CA ASP A 105 -13.10 -6.44 -10.86
C ASP A 105 -14.04 -6.03 -9.74
N ARG A 106 -14.39 -4.74 -9.69
CA ARG A 106 -15.22 -4.17 -8.62
C ARG A 106 -16.37 -3.37 -9.19
N SER A 107 -17.50 -3.41 -8.52
CA SER A 107 -18.65 -2.55 -8.80
C SER A 107 -18.69 -1.37 -7.85
N THR A 108 -19.25 -0.25 -8.31
CA THR A 108 -19.70 0.88 -7.48
C THR A 108 -21.17 1.16 -7.79
N GLU A 109 -21.82 2.01 -7.00
CA GLU A 109 -23.20 2.45 -7.28
C GLU A 109 -23.36 3.10 -8.67
N HIS A 110 -22.27 3.60 -9.25
CA HIS A 110 -22.26 4.28 -10.54
C HIS A 110 -21.66 3.45 -11.68
N THR A 111 -20.99 2.34 -11.40
CA THR A 111 -20.26 1.56 -12.42
C THR A 111 -20.30 0.07 -12.09
N PRO A 112 -20.95 -0.76 -12.91
CA PRO A 112 -21.16 -2.17 -12.59
C PRO A 112 -19.88 -3.01 -12.62
N SER A 113 -18.88 -2.61 -13.41
CA SER A 113 -17.58 -3.27 -13.46
C SER A 113 -16.49 -2.24 -13.70
N ARG A 114 -15.50 -2.23 -12.81
CA ARG A 114 -14.27 -1.46 -12.89
C ARG A 114 -13.11 -2.43 -12.69
N LYS A 115 -12.45 -2.74 -13.80
CA LYS A 115 -11.28 -3.61 -13.82
C LYS A 115 -10.04 -2.88 -13.30
N GLY A 116 -9.13 -3.63 -12.71
CA GLY A 116 -7.85 -3.13 -12.22
C GLY A 116 -6.82 -4.24 -12.10
N LEU A 117 -5.56 -3.86 -11.99
CA LEU A 117 -4.45 -4.79 -11.82
C LEU A 117 -3.53 -4.27 -10.72
N VAL A 118 -3.28 -5.09 -9.70
CA VAL A 118 -2.25 -4.83 -8.69
C VAL A 118 -0.99 -5.57 -9.09
N ILE A 119 0.08 -4.80 -9.25
CA ILE A 119 1.39 -5.24 -9.74
C ILE A 119 2.49 -4.76 -8.80
N GLY A 120 3.63 -5.43 -8.81
CA GLY A 120 4.85 -4.89 -8.23
C GLY A 120 5.44 -3.87 -9.20
N LEU A 121 5.71 -2.65 -8.73
CA LEU A 121 6.36 -1.60 -9.52
C LEU A 121 7.83 -1.51 -9.13
N ASP A 122 8.72 -1.51 -10.11
CA ASP A 122 10.15 -1.34 -9.88
C ASP A 122 10.49 0.14 -9.64
N LEU A 123 10.53 0.53 -8.36
CA LEU A 123 10.87 1.89 -7.98
C LEU A 123 12.35 2.26 -8.22
N GLU A 124 13.23 1.31 -8.59
CA GLU A 124 14.56 1.69 -9.11
C GLU A 124 14.47 2.44 -10.43
N GLN A 125 13.34 2.31 -11.14
CA GLN A 125 13.05 3.04 -12.37
C GLN A 125 12.22 4.30 -12.15
N TYR A 126 11.91 4.63 -10.89
CA TYR A 126 11.16 5.82 -10.54
C TYR A 126 12.06 7.04 -10.46
N SER A 127 11.62 8.15 -11.06
CA SER A 127 12.24 9.46 -10.86
C SER A 127 11.17 10.54 -10.72
N TYR A 128 11.33 11.36 -9.69
CA TYR A 128 10.48 12.53 -9.40
C TYR A 128 11.07 13.84 -9.96
N GLU A 129 12.21 13.79 -10.66
CA GLU A 129 12.85 14.96 -11.24
C GLU A 129 11.99 15.56 -12.36
N LYS A 130 11.93 16.90 -12.41
CA LYS A 130 11.15 17.60 -13.42
C LYS A 130 11.68 17.28 -14.82
N GLY A 131 10.81 16.80 -15.70
CA GLY A 131 11.16 16.44 -17.08
C GLY A 131 11.76 15.04 -17.23
N SER A 132 11.72 14.20 -16.18
CA SER A 132 12.15 12.81 -16.25
C SER A 132 11.43 12.05 -17.37
N LYS A 133 12.20 11.28 -18.15
CA LYS A 133 11.73 10.39 -19.21
C LYS A 133 11.86 8.91 -18.84
N THR A 134 12.04 8.63 -17.56
CA THR A 134 12.08 7.27 -17.02
C THR A 134 10.73 6.57 -17.19
N LEU A 135 10.76 5.24 -17.16
CA LEU A 135 9.56 4.41 -17.33
C LEU A 135 8.52 4.70 -16.26
N VAL A 136 8.96 4.91 -15.02
CA VAL A 136 8.09 5.29 -13.90
C VAL A 136 8.45 6.71 -13.48
N ARG A 137 7.48 7.62 -13.49
CA ARG A 137 7.74 9.04 -13.20
C ARG A 137 6.55 9.69 -12.51
N ALA A 138 6.83 10.73 -11.74
CA ALA A 138 5.79 11.55 -11.16
C ALA A 138 5.07 12.34 -12.26
N THR A 139 3.75 12.26 -12.30
CA THR A 139 2.91 13.09 -13.18
C THR A 139 2.70 14.50 -12.61
N GLU A 140 2.86 14.64 -11.30
CA GLU A 140 2.72 15.88 -10.54
C GLU A 140 4.02 16.21 -9.79
N GLY A 141 4.14 17.43 -9.27
CA GLY A 141 5.28 17.85 -8.47
C GLY A 141 5.37 17.06 -7.17
N THR A 142 6.51 16.41 -6.92
CA THR A 142 6.80 15.83 -5.60
C THR A 142 7.25 16.93 -4.65
N ILE A 143 6.74 16.92 -3.41
CA ILE A 143 7.19 17.79 -2.33
C ILE A 143 8.31 17.06 -1.59
N PRO A 144 9.60 17.41 -1.78
CA PRO A 144 10.72 16.64 -1.22
C PRO A 144 10.69 16.55 0.30
N ASP A 145 10.21 17.61 0.96
CA ASP A 145 10.12 17.69 2.42
C ASP A 145 9.18 16.64 3.03
N ARG A 146 8.26 16.06 2.23
CA ARG A 146 7.38 14.97 2.68
C ARG A 146 8.04 13.59 2.61
N ILE A 147 9.20 13.46 1.96
CA ILE A 147 9.87 12.16 1.79
C ILE A 147 10.47 11.66 3.11
N PRO A 148 11.25 12.45 3.88
CA PRO A 148 11.89 11.95 5.10
C PRO A 148 10.92 11.40 6.16
N PRO A 149 9.79 12.06 6.48
CA PRO A 149 8.81 11.51 7.42
C PRO A 149 8.25 10.16 6.96
N ARG A 150 7.93 10.03 5.68
CA ARG A 150 7.41 8.78 5.09
C ARG A 150 8.46 7.67 5.07
N LEU A 151 9.73 7.99 4.85
CA LEU A 151 10.84 7.03 4.95
C LEU A 151 11.01 6.53 6.39
N LYS A 152 10.86 7.40 7.39
CA LYS A 152 10.96 7.02 8.80
C LYS A 152 9.92 5.96 9.16
N VAL A 153 8.67 6.16 8.76
CA VAL A 153 7.57 5.19 8.97
C VAL A 153 7.88 3.83 8.34
N ARG A 154 8.49 3.81 7.14
CA ARG A 154 8.71 2.59 6.35
C ARG A 154 10.01 1.85 6.66
N LYS A 155 10.97 2.48 7.33
CA LYS A 155 12.36 1.99 7.47
C LYS A 155 12.46 0.53 7.96
N ASN A 156 11.56 0.10 8.85
CA ASN A 156 11.57 -1.23 9.45
C ASN A 156 10.32 -2.07 9.09
N ALA A 157 9.50 -1.59 8.15
CA ALA A 157 8.26 -2.26 7.78
C ALA A 157 8.54 -3.61 7.12
N SER A 158 7.93 -4.68 7.64
CA SER A 158 8.03 -6.03 7.07
C SER A 158 6.98 -6.32 5.99
N ILE A 159 5.98 -5.43 5.86
CA ILE A 159 4.89 -5.52 4.91
C ILE A 159 4.75 -4.16 4.20
N GLU A 160 4.58 -4.19 2.88
CA GLU A 160 4.18 -3.02 2.10
C GLU A 160 2.71 -3.16 1.72
N LEU A 161 1.93 -2.09 1.90
CA LEU A 161 0.53 -2.03 1.46
C LEU A 161 0.43 -1.32 0.09
N PRO A 162 -0.50 -1.72 -0.79
CA PRO A 162 -0.75 -0.99 -2.03
C PRO A 162 -1.17 0.45 -1.74
N HIS A 163 -0.42 1.42 -2.25
CA HIS A 163 -0.57 2.82 -1.83
C HIS A 163 -0.51 3.84 -2.97
N ILE A 164 -0.38 3.40 -4.23
CA ILE A 164 -0.36 4.31 -5.38
C ILE A 164 -1.29 3.83 -6.49
N LEU A 165 -1.94 4.78 -7.14
CA LEU A 165 -2.55 4.60 -8.44
C LEU A 165 -1.52 4.99 -9.50
N VAL A 166 -1.26 4.09 -10.44
CA VAL A 166 -0.38 4.35 -11.57
C VAL A 166 -1.23 4.64 -12.79
N LEU A 167 -0.98 5.77 -13.44
CA LEU A 167 -1.53 6.05 -14.76
C LEU A 167 -0.63 5.35 -15.78
N ILE A 168 -1.24 4.53 -16.63
CA ILE A 168 -0.55 3.86 -17.73
C ILE A 168 -0.82 4.60 -19.03
N ASP A 169 0.20 4.73 -19.85
CA ASP A 169 0.10 5.23 -21.22
C ASP A 169 -0.25 4.05 -22.12
N ASP A 170 -1.55 3.77 -22.27
CA ASP A 170 -2.11 2.66 -23.03
C ASP A 170 -3.21 3.16 -23.98
N PRO A 171 -2.85 3.98 -25.01
CA PRO A 171 -3.83 4.59 -25.91
C PRO A 171 -4.64 3.55 -26.69
N GLU A 172 -4.04 2.39 -26.95
CA GLU A 172 -4.67 1.25 -27.64
C GLU A 172 -5.47 0.33 -26.71
N LYS A 173 -5.54 0.67 -25.40
CA LYS A 173 -6.37 -0.03 -24.42
C LYS A 173 -6.09 -1.52 -24.31
N THR A 174 -4.83 -1.92 -24.42
CA THR A 174 -4.43 -3.33 -24.51
C THR A 174 -4.23 -4.02 -23.15
N VAL A 175 -4.13 -3.26 -22.05
CA VAL A 175 -3.71 -3.80 -20.75
C VAL A 175 -4.88 -4.16 -19.84
N ILE A 176 -5.86 -3.27 -19.66
CA ILE A 176 -6.96 -3.42 -18.67
C ILE A 176 -8.33 -3.49 -19.34
N GLU A 177 -8.51 -2.73 -20.42
CA GLU A 177 -9.74 -2.69 -21.21
C GLU A 177 -9.66 -3.71 -22.37
N PRO A 178 -10.79 -4.20 -22.90
CA PRO A 178 -10.82 -4.94 -24.16
C PRO A 178 -10.83 -4.00 -25.38
#